data_AF-A0A3M1JQK6-F1
#
_entry.id   AF-A0A3M1JQK6-F1
#
_cell.length_a   1.000
_cell.length_b   1.000
_cell.length_c   1.000
_cell.angle_alpha   90.00
_cell.angle_beta   90.00
_cell.angle_gamma   90.00
#
_symmetry.space_group_name_H-M   'P 1'
#
loop_
_entity.id
_entity.type
_entity.pdbx_description
1 polymer ?
#
loop_
_entity_poly.entity_id
_entity_poly.type
_entity_poly.pdbx_seq_one_letter_code
_entity_poly.pdbx_strand_id
1 'polypeptide(L)'
;MNGEFIRNTWYVAAWDYELIDNRILARTILEKPVVLFRGESGQYVAMDDRCCHRGAPLSMGRVEGDCIRCMYHGMKFDASGKCIQIPGQERIPPKLGVRSYPVVERNRLIWIWMGDPELADPDMIIDYEPLGDPGWRGIPCYLHYDANWVLIVDNLADFGHLAFVHTNTLGGSEEYAYKTRPVSVERLDNGFRVERWHMNSDPPPFHRKVIRDKSAKVDRRNIGHMQLPGIFFLETLFAPAGSGAEKGNMENTREYRNCQYMTPETRRTTHFF
;
A
#
# COMPACT_ATOMS: atom_id res chain seq x y z
N MET A 1 6.08 3.18 22.25
CA MET A 1 5.46 1.96 21.73
C MET A 1 6.58 0.96 21.48
N ASN A 2 6.58 -0.19 22.16
CA ASN A 2 7.53 -1.27 21.87
C ASN A 2 7.40 -1.60 20.39
N GLY A 3 8.48 -1.49 19.62
CA GLY A 3 8.48 -1.61 18.15
C GLY A 3 8.15 -3.02 17.65
N GLU A 4 6.98 -3.54 18.01
CA GLU A 4 6.43 -4.77 17.45
C GLU A 4 5.58 -4.44 16.23
N PHE A 5 5.78 -5.19 15.16
CA PHE A 5 4.95 -5.11 13.97
C PHE A 5 3.70 -5.97 14.16
N ILE A 6 2.56 -5.54 13.64
CA ILE A 6 1.35 -6.36 13.56
C ILE A 6 1.60 -7.42 12.48
N ARG A 7 1.72 -8.70 12.84
CA ARG A 7 2.09 -9.74 11.87
C ARG A 7 0.89 -10.49 11.28
N ASN A 8 -0.18 -10.68 12.05
CA ASN A 8 -1.36 -11.42 11.63
C ASN A 8 -2.33 -10.50 10.87
N THR A 9 -1.88 -10.00 9.73
CA THR A 9 -2.62 -9.09 8.86
C THR A 9 -1.94 -9.03 7.48
N TRP A 10 -2.70 -8.62 6.47
CA TRP A 10 -2.22 -8.46 5.11
C TRP A 10 -1.55 -7.10 4.90
N TYR A 11 -0.37 -7.13 4.30
CA TYR A 11 0.35 -5.94 3.82
C TYR A 11 0.50 -6.00 2.31
N VAL A 12 0.56 -4.84 1.65
CA VAL A 12 0.99 -4.77 0.26
C VAL A 12 2.50 -4.97 0.21
N ALA A 13 2.97 -6.00 -0.50
CA ALA A 13 4.38 -6.27 -0.71
C ALA A 13 4.92 -5.65 -1.99
N ALA A 14 4.10 -5.57 -3.04
CA ALA A 14 4.52 -5.08 -4.35
C ALA A 14 3.31 -4.71 -5.22
N TRP A 15 3.56 -3.98 -6.29
CA TRP A 15 2.68 -3.96 -7.45
C TRP A 15 2.95 -5.15 -8.38
N ASP A 16 1.93 -5.58 -9.11
CA ASP A 16 2.02 -6.64 -10.14
C ASP A 16 3.15 -6.39 -11.16
N TYR A 17 3.30 -5.16 -11.63
CA TYR A 17 4.30 -4.76 -12.62
C TYR A 17 5.74 -4.78 -12.08
N GLU A 18 5.94 -4.92 -10.76
CA GLU A 18 7.27 -5.13 -10.20
C GLU A 18 7.75 -6.58 -10.41
N LEU A 19 6.83 -7.51 -10.72
CA LEU A 19 7.06 -8.96 -10.81
C LEU A 19 6.81 -9.55 -12.21
N ILE A 20 6.63 -8.71 -13.23
CA ILE A 20 6.54 -9.14 -14.63
C ILE A 20 7.92 -9.40 -15.23
N ASP A 21 7.96 -9.92 -16.46
CA ASP A 21 9.19 -10.15 -17.24
C ASP A 21 10.26 -10.97 -16.49
N ASN A 22 9.82 -11.98 -15.73
CA ASN A 22 10.66 -12.85 -14.90
C ASN A 22 11.50 -12.10 -13.85
N ARG A 23 11.07 -10.90 -13.44
CA ARG A 23 11.74 -10.15 -12.37
C ARG A 23 11.59 -10.88 -11.03
N ILE A 24 12.71 -10.90 -10.30
CA ILE A 24 12.77 -11.37 -8.93
C ILE A 24 13.01 -10.13 -8.06
N LEU A 25 12.06 -9.85 -7.16
CA LEU A 25 12.11 -8.69 -6.27
C LEU A 25 12.63 -9.12 -4.89
N ALA A 26 13.69 -8.48 -4.43
CA ALA A 26 14.08 -8.51 -3.02
C ALA A 26 13.46 -7.32 -2.30
N ARG A 27 12.74 -7.56 -1.20
CA ARG A 27 12.16 -6.50 -0.38
C ARG A 27 12.19 -6.90 1.08
N THR A 28 12.54 -5.97 1.97
CA THR A 28 12.48 -6.22 3.41
C THR A 28 11.09 -5.85 3.91
N ILE A 29 10.42 -6.75 4.63
CA ILE A 29 9.07 -6.53 5.15
C ILE A 29 9.07 -6.92 6.63
N LEU A 30 8.70 -5.99 7.51
CA LEU A 30 8.72 -6.18 8.97
C LEU A 30 10.07 -6.73 9.49
N GLU A 31 11.18 -6.16 8.99
CA GLU A 31 12.58 -6.52 9.23
C GLU A 31 12.97 -7.94 8.79
N LYS A 32 12.22 -8.53 7.85
CA LYS A 32 12.54 -9.82 7.23
C LYS A 32 12.84 -9.62 5.74
N PRO A 33 14.02 -10.06 5.24
CA PRO A 33 14.29 -10.03 3.81
C PRO A 33 13.43 -11.09 3.10
N VAL A 34 12.64 -10.66 2.13
CA VAL A 34 11.69 -11.48 1.38
C VAL A 34 12.04 -11.44 -0.11
N VAL A 35 12.01 -12.60 -0.75
CA VAL A 35 12.07 -12.71 -2.21
C VAL A 35 10.65 -12.89 -2.74
N LEU A 36 10.27 -12.10 -3.73
CA LEU A 36 9.01 -12.21 -4.46
C LEU A 36 9.27 -12.46 -5.94
N PHE A 37 8.52 -13.37 -6.54
CA PHE A 37 8.55 -13.60 -7.98
C PHE A 37 7.21 -14.14 -8.47
N ARG A 38 6.99 -14.03 -9.78
CA ARG A 38 5.88 -14.69 -10.47
C ARG A 38 6.43 -15.92 -11.19
N GLY A 39 5.91 -17.10 -10.86
CA GLY A 39 6.23 -18.36 -11.52
C GLY A 39 5.63 -18.45 -12.92
N GLU A 40 6.06 -19.44 -13.70
CA GLU A 40 5.60 -19.67 -15.06
C GLU A 40 4.10 -20.01 -15.15
N SER A 41 3.49 -20.57 -14.09
CA SER A 41 2.04 -20.77 -14.03
C SER A 41 1.24 -19.48 -13.81
N GLY A 42 1.94 -18.37 -13.54
CA GLY A 42 1.35 -17.10 -13.15
C GLY A 42 1.17 -16.94 -11.64
N GLN A 43 1.44 -17.98 -10.85
CA GLN A 43 1.41 -17.93 -9.38
C GLN A 43 2.46 -16.96 -8.82
N TYR A 44 2.07 -16.12 -7.87
CA TYR A 44 3.01 -15.32 -7.10
C TYR A 44 3.54 -16.12 -5.90
N VAL A 45 4.83 -16.01 -5.66
CA VAL A 45 5.53 -16.71 -4.58
C VAL A 45 6.31 -15.70 -3.76
N ALA A 46 6.20 -15.78 -2.43
CA ALA A 46 7.05 -15.03 -1.51
C ALA A 46 7.71 -15.97 -0.49
N MET A 47 9.00 -15.77 -0.24
CA MET A 47 9.80 -16.63 0.64
C MET A 47 10.85 -15.82 1.40
N ASP A 48 11.44 -16.39 2.44
CA ASP A 48 12.66 -15.81 3.03
C ASP A 48 13.74 -15.66 1.94
N ASP A 49 14.29 -14.46 1.79
CA ASP A 49 15.40 -14.19 0.86
C ASP A 49 16.75 -14.67 1.43
N ARG A 50 16.78 -15.92 1.89
CA ARG A 50 17.93 -16.50 2.58
C ARG A 50 17.94 -18.00 2.44
N CYS A 51 18.79 -18.51 1.54
CA CYS A 51 18.96 -19.94 1.35
C CYS A 51 19.35 -20.64 2.67
N CYS A 52 18.65 -21.72 3.02
CA CYS A 52 18.88 -22.49 4.24
C CYS A 52 20.27 -23.16 4.34
N HIS A 53 21.01 -23.26 3.22
CA HIS A 53 22.36 -23.84 3.21
C HIS A 53 23.42 -22.90 3.81
N ARG A 54 23.62 -21.72 3.21
CA ARG A 54 24.67 -20.76 3.62
C ARG A 54 24.20 -19.30 3.61
N GLY A 55 22.90 -19.07 3.57
CA GLY A 55 22.31 -17.74 3.66
C GLY A 55 22.45 -16.88 2.41
N ALA A 56 22.82 -17.44 1.25
CA ALA A 56 22.82 -16.69 0.01
C ALA A 56 21.40 -16.17 -0.32
N PRO A 57 21.27 -14.93 -0.82
CA PRO A 57 19.98 -14.39 -1.23
C PRO A 57 19.41 -15.22 -2.38
N LEU A 58 18.17 -15.67 -2.23
CA LEU A 58 17.42 -16.35 -3.28
C LEU A 58 16.99 -15.37 -4.38
N SER A 59 16.89 -14.08 -4.08
CA SER A 59 16.61 -13.01 -5.04
C SER A 59 17.67 -12.87 -6.14
N MET A 60 18.90 -13.26 -5.84
CA MET A 60 20.00 -13.41 -6.82
C MET A 60 19.95 -14.76 -7.55
N GLY A 61 18.83 -15.46 -7.43
CA GLY A 61 18.56 -16.79 -7.94
C GLY A 61 18.14 -16.81 -9.40
N ARG A 62 17.51 -17.91 -9.79
CA ARG A 62 16.83 -18.08 -11.07
C ARG A 62 15.49 -18.76 -10.86
N VAL A 63 14.43 -18.19 -11.43
CA VAL A 63 13.11 -18.84 -11.49
C VAL A 63 13.16 -20.00 -12.49
N GLU A 64 12.58 -21.14 -12.12
CA GLU A 64 12.48 -22.34 -12.97
C GLU A 64 11.12 -23.00 -12.76
N GLY A 65 10.14 -22.72 -13.63
CA GLY A 65 8.73 -23.02 -13.36
C GLY A 65 8.19 -22.13 -12.24
N ASP A 66 7.56 -22.73 -11.24
CA ASP A 66 7.08 -22.04 -10.02
C ASP A 66 8.06 -22.17 -8.84
N CYS A 67 9.32 -22.44 -9.16
CA CYS A 67 10.38 -22.70 -8.20
C CYS A 67 11.50 -21.66 -8.34
N ILE A 68 12.33 -21.55 -7.31
CA ILE A 68 13.54 -20.72 -7.34
C ILE A 68 14.79 -21.54 -7.08
N ARG A 69 15.82 -21.38 -7.92
CA ARG A 69 17.13 -21.96 -7.75
C ARG A 69 18.09 -20.96 -7.13
N CYS A 70 18.69 -21.33 -6.00
CA CYS A 70 19.78 -20.58 -5.40
C CYS A 70 21.02 -20.67 -6.28
N MET A 71 21.56 -19.53 -6.71
CA MET A 71 22.74 -19.47 -7.57
C MET A 71 24.08 -19.62 -6.83
N TYR A 72 24.06 -19.96 -5.53
CA TYR A 72 25.31 -20.27 -4.82
C TYR A 72 25.73 -21.74 -5.00
N HIS A 73 24.86 -22.69 -4.66
CA HIS A 73 25.14 -24.13 -4.75
C HIS A 73 24.01 -24.92 -5.44
N GLY A 74 23.07 -24.22 -6.07
CA GLY A 74 22.06 -24.83 -6.94
C GLY A 74 20.89 -25.52 -6.23
N MET A 75 20.70 -25.34 -4.91
CA MET A 75 19.47 -25.81 -4.24
C MET A 75 18.24 -25.18 -4.88
N LYS A 76 17.21 -26.00 -5.17
CA LYS A 76 15.94 -25.56 -5.75
C LYS A 76 14.82 -25.70 -4.73
N PHE A 77 14.04 -24.63 -4.57
CA PHE A 77 12.91 -24.56 -3.66
C PHE A 77 11.61 -24.41 -4.46
N ASP A 78 10.57 -25.17 -4.09
CA ASP A 78 9.23 -25.00 -4.65
C ASP A 78 8.49 -23.81 -4.01
N ALA A 79 7.30 -23.47 -4.51
CA ALA A 79 6.49 -22.36 -4.00
C ALA A 79 6.15 -22.46 -2.50
N SER A 80 6.19 -23.66 -1.90
CA SER A 80 5.92 -23.87 -0.48
C SER A 80 7.11 -23.58 0.43
N GLY A 81 8.31 -23.38 -0.11
CA GLY A 81 9.54 -23.27 0.70
C GLY A 81 10.35 -24.55 0.75
N LYS A 82 9.79 -25.67 0.32
CA LYS A 82 10.46 -26.96 0.44
C LYS A 82 11.60 -27.08 -0.55
N CYS A 83 12.75 -27.56 -0.10
CA CYS A 83 13.85 -27.93 -0.99
C CYS A 83 13.45 -29.18 -1.77
N ILE A 84 13.42 -29.08 -3.10
CA ILE A 84 13.03 -30.17 -4.00
C ILE A 84 14.19 -30.72 -4.83
N GLN A 85 15.33 -30.01 -4.86
CA GLN A 85 16.53 -30.50 -5.53
C GLN A 85 17.80 -29.98 -4.85
N ILE A 86 18.77 -30.87 -4.66
CA ILE A 86 20.15 -30.55 -4.26
C ILE A 86 21.09 -31.19 -5.29
N PRO A 87 21.91 -30.42 -6.03
CA PRO A 87 22.85 -30.99 -6.98
C PRO A 87 23.77 -32.02 -6.32
N GLY A 88 23.87 -33.22 -6.90
CA GLY A 88 24.73 -34.29 -6.39
C GLY A 88 24.18 -35.06 -5.18
N GLN A 89 22.93 -34.81 -4.76
CA GLN A 89 22.32 -35.51 -3.62
C GLN A 89 20.90 -35.98 -3.95
N GLU A 90 20.69 -37.29 -3.92
CA GLU A 90 19.38 -37.91 -4.21
C GLU A 90 18.37 -37.76 -3.07
N ARG A 91 18.82 -37.92 -1.82
CA ARG A 91 17.94 -37.87 -0.65
C ARG A 91 17.92 -36.49 -0.02
N ILE A 92 16.79 -35.80 -0.10
CA ILE A 92 16.60 -34.49 0.52
C ILE A 92 15.95 -34.66 1.90
N PRO A 93 16.52 -34.08 2.97
CA PRO A 93 15.87 -34.10 4.28
C PRO A 93 14.45 -33.49 4.21
N PRO A 94 13.41 -34.17 4.73
CA PRO A 94 12.01 -33.72 4.53
C PRO A 94 11.68 -32.31 5.01
N LYS A 95 12.43 -31.81 6.00
CA LYS A 95 12.24 -30.48 6.60
C LYS A 95 13.20 -29.42 6.04
N LEU A 96 14.03 -29.76 5.05
CA LEU A 96 14.95 -28.79 4.46
C LEU A 96 14.17 -27.84 3.55
N GLY A 97 14.30 -26.54 3.83
CA GLY A 97 13.56 -25.52 3.11
C GLY A 97 13.79 -24.13 3.70
N VAL A 98 13.10 -23.16 3.12
CA VAL A 98 12.99 -21.79 3.60
C VAL A 98 11.53 -21.52 3.96
N ARG A 99 11.27 -20.50 4.78
CA ARG A 99 9.89 -20.10 5.04
C ARG A 99 9.27 -19.54 3.76
N SER A 100 8.07 -19.99 3.42
CA SER A 100 7.20 -19.33 2.45
C SER A 100 6.14 -18.49 3.18
N TYR A 101 5.61 -17.49 2.49
CA TYR A 101 4.57 -16.61 3.00
C TYR A 101 3.31 -16.76 2.14
N PRO A 102 2.10 -16.77 2.73
CA PRO A 102 0.87 -16.64 1.96
C PRO A 102 0.88 -15.35 1.14
N VAL A 103 0.50 -15.46 -0.13
CA VAL A 103 0.45 -14.34 -1.09
C VAL A 103 -0.87 -14.37 -1.84
N VAL A 104 -1.48 -13.20 -2.01
CA VAL A 104 -2.70 -13.01 -2.79
C VAL A 104 -2.50 -11.82 -3.71
N GLU A 105 -2.83 -11.96 -4.99
CA GLU A 105 -2.98 -10.81 -5.87
C GLU A 105 -4.43 -10.34 -5.83
N ARG A 106 -4.62 -9.03 -5.62
CA ARG A 106 -5.93 -8.40 -5.68
C ARG A 106 -5.76 -6.95 -6.12
N ASN A 107 -6.52 -6.53 -7.12
CA ASN A 107 -6.50 -5.17 -7.64
C ASN A 107 -5.09 -4.67 -7.99
N ARG A 108 -4.31 -5.55 -8.64
CA ARG A 108 -2.94 -5.29 -9.10
C ARG A 108 -1.90 -5.15 -7.98
N LEU A 109 -2.32 -5.32 -6.74
CA LEU A 109 -1.46 -5.33 -5.56
C LEU A 109 -1.16 -6.77 -5.17
N ILE A 110 0.09 -7.01 -4.80
CA ILE A 110 0.56 -8.29 -4.28
C ILE A 110 0.55 -8.19 -2.77
N TRP A 111 -0.39 -8.86 -2.13
CA TRP A 111 -0.56 -8.89 -0.69
C TRP A 111 0.26 -10.04 -0.08
N ILE A 112 0.88 -9.80 1.07
CA ILE A 112 1.67 -10.78 1.82
C ILE A 112 1.20 -10.86 3.27
N TRP A 113 1.18 -12.08 3.81
CA TRP A 113 0.93 -12.33 5.23
C TRP A 113 2.21 -12.75 5.95
N MET A 114 2.68 -11.94 6.89
CA MET A 114 3.96 -12.16 7.58
C MET A 114 3.84 -12.91 8.91
N GLY A 115 2.62 -13.16 9.35
CA GLY A 115 2.25 -13.80 10.61
C GLY A 115 2.15 -15.32 10.52
N ASP A 116 1.27 -15.87 11.35
CA ASP A 116 0.92 -17.30 11.33
C ASP A 116 0.15 -17.62 10.03
N PRO A 117 0.68 -18.46 9.12
CA PRO A 117 0.01 -18.76 7.85
C PRO A 117 -1.37 -19.42 8.02
N GLU A 118 -1.64 -20.09 9.14
CA GLU A 118 -2.96 -20.71 9.39
C GLU A 118 -4.06 -19.67 9.66
N LEU A 119 -3.68 -18.43 9.97
CA LEU A 119 -4.60 -17.31 10.18
C LEU A 119 -4.75 -16.42 8.95
N ALA A 120 -4.06 -16.75 7.85
CA ALA A 120 -4.03 -15.93 6.64
C ALA A 120 -5.29 -16.14 5.80
N ASP A 121 -6.39 -15.51 6.20
CA ASP A 121 -7.64 -15.50 5.44
C ASP A 121 -7.63 -14.38 4.37
N PRO A 122 -7.70 -14.72 3.06
CA PRO A 122 -7.77 -13.71 1.99
C PRO A 122 -8.96 -12.75 2.09
N ASP A 123 -10.04 -13.12 2.79
CA ASP A 123 -11.21 -12.26 2.96
C ASP A 123 -10.94 -11.12 3.96
N MET A 124 -9.86 -11.19 4.73
CA MET A 124 -9.39 -10.10 5.60
C MET A 124 -8.62 -9.00 4.85
N ILE A 125 -8.32 -9.17 3.56
CA ILE A 125 -7.70 -8.10 2.76
C ILE A 125 -8.69 -6.94 2.67
N ILE A 126 -8.26 -5.77 3.18
CA ILE A 126 -9.03 -4.53 3.10
C ILE A 126 -8.97 -4.02 1.67
N ASP A 127 -10.05 -4.28 0.94
CA ASP A 127 -10.17 -3.88 -0.44
C ASP A 127 -10.59 -2.41 -0.59
N TYR A 128 -10.25 -1.81 -1.73
CA TYR A 128 -10.69 -0.48 -2.11
C TYR A 128 -11.39 -0.52 -3.46
N GLU A 129 -12.71 -0.44 -3.41
CA GLU A 129 -13.60 -0.61 -4.57
C GLU A 129 -13.21 0.24 -5.80
N PRO A 130 -12.79 1.51 -5.67
CA PRO A 130 -12.35 2.31 -6.82
C PRO A 130 -11.13 1.75 -7.59
N LEU A 131 -10.36 0.80 -7.03
CA LEU A 131 -9.29 0.14 -7.78
C LEU A 131 -9.80 -0.90 -8.77
N GLY A 132 -10.95 -1.52 -8.48
CA GLY A 132 -11.57 -2.55 -9.31
C GLY A 132 -12.69 -2.01 -10.21
N ASP A 133 -13.21 -0.82 -9.94
CA ASP A 133 -14.29 -0.22 -10.71
C ASP A 133 -13.78 0.39 -12.04
N PRO A 134 -14.26 -0.07 -13.22
CA PRO A 134 -13.89 0.49 -14.52
C PRO A 134 -14.32 1.96 -14.72
N GLY A 135 -15.21 2.49 -13.88
CA GLY A 135 -15.55 3.91 -13.82
C GLY A 135 -14.42 4.80 -13.32
N TRP A 136 -13.41 4.22 -12.67
CA TRP A 136 -12.24 4.93 -12.16
C TRP A 136 -10.99 4.65 -12.98
N ARG A 137 -10.08 5.63 -12.98
CA ARG A 137 -8.73 5.49 -13.55
C ARG A 137 -7.70 5.87 -12.50
N GLY A 138 -7.01 4.87 -11.98
CA GLY A 138 -5.89 5.04 -11.05
C GLY A 138 -4.53 5.21 -11.77
N ILE A 139 -3.57 5.81 -11.06
CA ILE A 139 -2.16 5.83 -11.44
C ILE A 139 -1.39 5.18 -10.28
N PRO A 140 -0.75 4.02 -10.49
CA PRO A 140 0.02 3.38 -9.43
C PRO A 140 1.25 4.22 -9.09
N CYS A 141 1.66 4.21 -7.82
CA CYS A 141 2.87 4.85 -7.36
C CYS A 141 3.59 3.94 -6.36
N TYR A 142 4.90 4.10 -6.24
CA TYR A 142 5.68 3.51 -5.18
C TYR A 142 6.70 4.53 -4.71
N LEU A 143 6.79 4.70 -3.39
CA LEU A 143 7.79 5.52 -2.73
C LEU A 143 8.41 4.73 -1.58
N HIS A 144 9.71 4.85 -1.42
CA HIS A 144 10.41 4.39 -0.23
C HIS A 144 10.64 5.59 0.69
N TYR A 145 10.16 5.47 1.93
CA TYR A 145 10.30 6.50 2.96
C TYR A 145 11.35 6.09 3.98
N ASP A 146 12.30 6.99 4.26
CA ASP A 146 13.18 6.92 5.43
C ASP A 146 12.46 7.41 6.70
N ALA A 147 11.24 6.91 6.92
CA ALA A 147 10.42 7.22 8.08
C ALA A 147 9.65 5.99 8.58
N ASN A 148 9.35 5.98 9.87
CA ASN A 148 8.38 5.04 10.44
C ASN A 148 6.98 5.32 9.86
N TRP A 149 6.25 4.27 9.50
CA TRP A 149 4.93 4.36 8.87
C TRP A 149 3.91 5.18 9.69
N VAL A 150 4.00 5.17 11.03
CA VAL A 150 3.11 5.96 11.89
C VAL A 150 3.29 7.46 11.66
N LEU A 151 4.50 7.93 11.33
CA LEU A 151 4.72 9.34 10.99
C LEU A 151 4.07 9.73 9.66
N ILE A 152 3.96 8.78 8.73
CA ILE A 152 3.25 8.98 7.46
C ILE A 152 1.75 9.05 7.74
N VAL A 153 1.23 8.17 8.59
CA VAL A 153 -0.17 8.24 9.06
C VAL A 153 -0.47 9.57 9.74
N ASP A 154 0.40 10.04 10.63
CA ASP A 154 0.26 11.34 11.29
C ASP A 154 0.20 12.48 10.26
N ASN A 155 1.08 12.45 9.26
CA ASN A 155 1.08 13.44 8.18
C ASN A 155 -0.24 13.45 7.39
N LEU A 156 -0.75 12.28 7.02
CA LEU A 156 -1.97 12.15 6.21
C LEU A 156 -3.24 12.48 7.00
N ALA A 157 -3.23 12.22 8.31
CA ALA A 157 -4.33 12.55 9.21
C ALA A 157 -4.44 14.06 9.47
N ASP A 158 -3.33 14.81 9.39
CA ASP A 158 -3.34 16.26 9.56
C ASP A 158 -3.61 16.99 8.25
N PHE A 159 -4.85 17.41 8.00
CA PHE A 159 -5.09 18.29 6.86
C PHE A 159 -4.51 19.70 7.02
N GLY A 160 -4.04 20.11 8.20
CA GLY A 160 -3.40 21.40 8.43
C GLY A 160 -2.20 21.63 7.51
N HIS A 161 -1.33 20.63 7.34
CA HIS A 161 -0.13 20.78 6.50
C HIS A 161 -0.43 21.12 5.03
N LEU A 162 -1.64 20.86 4.52
CA LEU A 162 -2.00 21.20 3.14
C LEU A 162 -1.81 22.70 2.86
N ALA A 163 -2.10 23.55 3.85
CA ALA A 163 -1.95 25.00 3.77
C ALA A 163 -0.49 25.44 3.54
N PHE A 164 0.49 24.71 4.09
CA PHE A 164 1.88 25.14 4.20
C PHE A 164 2.82 24.33 3.31
N VAL A 165 2.73 23.00 3.35
CA VAL A 165 3.57 22.10 2.53
C VAL A 165 3.02 22.02 1.11
N HIS A 166 1.70 22.06 0.96
CA HIS A 166 1.01 21.93 -0.33
C HIS A 166 0.32 23.22 -0.79
N THR A 167 0.80 24.39 -0.38
CA THR A 167 0.23 25.70 -0.75
C THR A 167 0.05 25.82 -2.26
N ASN A 168 1.06 25.42 -3.04
CA ASN A 168 1.07 25.54 -4.50
C ASN A 168 0.42 24.36 -5.24
N THR A 169 -0.14 23.39 -4.52
CA THR A 169 -0.75 22.18 -5.11
C THR A 169 -2.15 21.93 -4.55
N LEU A 170 -2.26 21.44 -3.31
CA LEU A 170 -3.49 20.94 -2.71
C LEU A 170 -4.16 21.94 -1.76
N GLY A 171 -3.40 22.75 -1.03
CA GLY A 171 -3.94 23.69 -0.05
C GLY A 171 -4.43 25.00 -0.67
N GLY A 172 -3.67 25.56 -1.61
CA GLY A 172 -3.97 26.82 -2.29
C GLY A 172 -3.75 28.09 -1.47
N SER A 173 -3.99 28.04 -0.17
CA SER A 173 -3.85 29.18 0.74
C SER A 173 -3.68 28.71 2.19
N GLU A 174 -2.97 29.50 3.00
CA GLU A 174 -2.89 29.30 4.44
C GLU A 174 -4.25 29.48 5.14
N GLU A 175 -5.17 30.21 4.52
CA GLU A 175 -6.55 30.35 4.97
C GLU A 175 -7.21 29.00 5.28
N TYR A 176 -6.84 27.96 4.51
CA TYR A 176 -7.31 26.60 4.71
C TYR A 176 -7.10 26.14 6.15
N ALA A 177 -5.94 26.42 6.75
CA ALA A 177 -5.62 26.01 8.12
C ALA A 177 -6.39 26.80 9.19
N TYR A 178 -6.68 28.08 8.95
CA TYR A 178 -7.23 28.98 9.96
C TYR A 178 -8.76 29.10 9.94
N LYS A 179 -9.40 29.01 8.76
CA LYS A 179 -10.86 29.17 8.62
C LYS A 179 -11.64 27.88 8.71
N THR A 180 -10.96 26.74 8.68
CA THR A 180 -11.62 25.44 8.74
C THR A 180 -11.02 24.59 9.84
N ARG A 181 -11.85 23.77 10.49
CA ARG A 181 -11.42 22.77 11.46
C ARG A 181 -12.00 21.41 11.04
N PRO A 182 -11.37 20.28 11.41
CA PRO A 182 -12.02 18.98 11.25
C PRO A 182 -13.42 19.04 11.86
N VAL A 183 -14.41 18.63 11.07
CA VAL A 183 -15.82 18.62 11.46
C VAL A 183 -16.09 17.47 12.42
N SER A 184 -15.36 16.35 12.25
CA SER A 184 -15.38 15.21 13.15
C SER A 184 -14.06 14.44 13.10
N VAL A 185 -13.70 13.87 14.25
CA VAL A 185 -12.70 12.80 14.36
C VAL A 185 -13.42 11.63 15.02
N GLU A 186 -13.65 10.58 14.26
CA GLU A 186 -14.34 9.38 14.70
C GLU A 186 -13.32 8.27 14.92
N ARG A 187 -13.38 7.65 16.11
CA ARG A 187 -12.61 6.44 16.39
C ARG A 187 -13.40 5.24 15.89
N LEU A 188 -12.75 4.39 15.11
CA LEU A 188 -13.29 3.12 14.63
C LEU A 188 -12.65 1.96 15.39
N ASP A 189 -13.19 0.76 15.26
CA ASP A 189 -12.64 -0.44 15.92
C ASP A 189 -11.22 -0.77 15.43
N ASN A 190 -10.94 -0.53 14.15
CA ASN A 190 -9.66 -0.83 13.49
C ASN A 190 -8.95 0.41 12.92
N GLY A 191 -9.28 1.62 13.40
CA GLY A 191 -8.72 2.84 12.82
C GLY A 191 -9.43 4.13 13.24
N PHE A 192 -9.43 5.12 12.36
CA PHE A 192 -10.14 6.38 12.57
C PHE A 192 -10.58 7.02 11.25
N ARG A 193 -11.57 7.90 11.35
CA ARG A 193 -12.05 8.72 10.23
C ARG A 193 -12.01 10.20 10.62
N VAL A 194 -11.41 11.02 9.77
CA VAL A 194 -11.35 12.48 9.91
C VAL A 194 -12.03 13.11 8.71
N GLU A 195 -12.96 14.03 8.96
CA GLU A 195 -13.64 14.77 7.91
C GLU A 195 -13.42 16.27 8.05
N ARG A 196 -13.19 16.96 6.94
CA ARG A 196 -13.00 18.40 6.90
C ARG A 196 -13.70 19.02 5.69
N TRP A 197 -14.51 20.03 5.97
CA TRP A 197 -15.14 20.87 4.96
C TRP A 197 -14.44 22.23 4.87
N HIS A 198 -14.30 22.74 3.65
CA HIS A 198 -13.94 24.11 3.35
C HIS A 198 -14.97 24.69 2.38
N MET A 199 -15.90 25.46 2.94
CA MET A 199 -17.02 26.03 2.20
C MET A 199 -16.62 27.34 1.53
N ASN A 200 -17.18 27.59 0.34
CA ASN A 200 -17.03 28.84 -0.41
C ASN A 200 -15.56 29.29 -0.57
N SER A 201 -14.69 28.35 -0.92
CA SER A 201 -13.25 28.56 -1.01
C SER A 201 -12.78 28.80 -2.44
N ASP A 202 -11.63 29.44 -2.61
CA ASP A 202 -10.96 29.42 -3.92
C ASP A 202 -10.54 27.99 -4.26
N PRO A 203 -10.73 27.54 -5.52
CA PRO A 203 -10.30 26.21 -5.92
C PRO A 203 -8.77 26.11 -5.79
N PRO A 204 -8.22 25.02 -5.22
CA PRO A 204 -6.78 24.87 -5.07
C PRO A 204 -6.09 24.70 -6.44
N PRO A 205 -4.78 24.99 -6.54
CA PRO A 205 -4.04 24.96 -7.81
C PRO A 205 -4.20 23.67 -8.62
N PHE A 206 -4.23 22.51 -7.95
CA PHE A 206 -4.48 21.22 -8.60
C PHE A 206 -5.86 21.17 -9.26
N HIS A 207 -6.91 21.60 -8.56
CA HIS A 207 -8.28 21.55 -9.06
C HIS A 207 -8.50 22.56 -10.21
N ARG A 208 -7.85 23.73 -10.17
CA ARG A 208 -7.85 24.73 -11.26
C ARG A 208 -7.36 24.20 -12.60
N LYS A 209 -6.61 23.09 -12.63
CA LYS A 209 -6.14 22.45 -13.87
C LYS A 209 -7.24 21.72 -14.63
N VAL A 210 -8.34 21.35 -13.97
CA VAL A 210 -9.38 20.48 -14.55
C VAL A 210 -10.77 21.12 -14.63
N ILE A 211 -10.93 22.34 -14.13
CA ILE A 211 -12.16 23.13 -14.22
C ILE A 211 -12.03 24.24 -15.27
N ARG A 212 -13.16 24.63 -15.88
CA ARG A 212 -13.20 25.67 -16.91
C ARG A 212 -13.07 27.06 -16.30
N ASP A 213 -13.93 27.39 -15.34
CA ASP A 213 -13.85 28.63 -14.58
C ASP A 213 -12.94 28.42 -13.37
N LYS A 214 -11.74 29.01 -13.42
CA LYS A 214 -10.72 28.89 -12.37
C LYS A 214 -10.97 29.83 -11.19
N SER A 215 -11.93 30.74 -11.31
CA SER A 215 -12.31 31.72 -10.29
C SER A 215 -13.60 31.32 -9.56
N ALA A 216 -14.38 30.39 -10.11
CA ALA A 216 -15.57 29.86 -9.46
C ALA A 216 -15.22 29.25 -8.10
N LYS A 217 -15.90 29.73 -7.05
CA LYS A 217 -15.76 29.23 -5.69
C LYS A 217 -16.28 27.80 -5.59
N VAL A 218 -15.68 27.03 -4.68
CA VAL A 218 -16.00 25.62 -4.46
C VAL A 218 -16.22 25.31 -2.99
N ASP A 219 -17.12 24.38 -2.74
CA ASP A 219 -17.19 23.64 -1.49
C ASP A 219 -16.33 22.39 -1.61
N ARG A 220 -15.41 22.22 -0.66
CA ARG A 220 -14.47 21.11 -0.64
C ARG A 220 -14.69 20.25 0.58
N ARG A 221 -14.80 18.93 0.38
CA ARG A 221 -14.74 17.93 1.45
C ARG A 221 -13.47 17.09 1.30
N ASN A 222 -12.77 16.85 2.40
CA ASN A 222 -11.77 15.78 2.47
C ASN A 222 -12.17 14.81 3.60
N ILE A 223 -12.10 13.53 3.31
CA ILE A 223 -12.26 12.46 4.29
C ILE A 223 -10.97 11.65 4.27
N GLY A 224 -10.30 11.59 5.42
CA GLY A 224 -9.20 10.66 5.67
C GLY A 224 -9.73 9.49 6.49
N HIS A 225 -9.54 8.27 6.01
CA HIS A 225 -9.92 7.05 6.69
C HIS A 225 -8.68 6.17 6.84
N MET A 226 -8.17 6.08 8.06
CA MET A 226 -7.05 5.22 8.41
C MET A 226 -7.58 3.90 8.96
N GLN A 227 -7.01 2.79 8.49
CA GLN A 227 -7.23 1.47 9.03
C GLN A 227 -5.89 0.78 9.32
N LEU A 228 -5.85 -0.02 10.38
CA LEU A 228 -4.71 -0.89 10.66
C LEU A 228 -4.59 -1.97 9.55
N PRO A 229 -3.36 -2.35 9.17
CA PRO A 229 -2.08 -2.06 9.84
C PRO A 229 -1.32 -0.84 9.28
N GLY A 230 -1.96 0.04 8.52
CA GLY A 230 -1.29 1.13 7.81
C GLY A 230 -1.90 1.36 6.44
N ILE A 231 -3.23 1.43 6.36
CA ILE A 231 -3.97 1.69 5.14
C ILE A 231 -4.65 3.03 5.31
N PHE A 232 -4.50 3.93 4.35
CA PHE A 232 -5.09 5.25 4.40
C PHE A 232 -5.85 5.55 3.11
N PHE A 233 -7.15 5.75 3.24
CA PHE A 233 -8.01 6.19 2.14
C PHE A 233 -8.26 7.69 2.28
N LEU A 234 -8.00 8.43 1.20
CA LEU A 234 -8.28 9.85 1.10
C LEU A 234 -9.31 10.09 0.00
N GLU A 235 -10.47 10.54 0.41
CA GLU A 235 -11.54 10.97 -0.49
C GLU A 235 -11.58 12.48 -0.52
N THR A 236 -11.54 13.07 -1.72
CA THR A 236 -11.72 14.50 -1.91
C THR A 236 -12.88 14.76 -2.85
N LEU A 237 -13.79 15.63 -2.43
CA LEU A 237 -14.91 16.12 -3.22
C LEU A 237 -14.76 17.61 -3.43
N PHE A 238 -15.00 18.07 -4.65
CA PHE A 238 -15.23 19.48 -4.96
C PHE A 238 -16.61 19.65 -5.58
N ALA A 239 -17.38 20.60 -5.07
CA ALA A 239 -18.70 20.97 -5.56
C ALA A 239 -18.74 22.48 -5.84
N PRO A 240 -19.65 22.96 -6.72
CA PRO A 240 -19.93 24.39 -6.82
C PRO A 240 -20.34 24.95 -5.45
N ALA A 241 -19.80 26.11 -5.06
CA ALA A 241 -20.10 26.69 -3.76
C ALA A 241 -21.61 26.91 -3.55
N GLY A 242 -22.14 26.46 -2.42
CA GLY A 242 -23.55 26.59 -2.07
C GLY A 242 -24.49 25.62 -2.78
N SER A 243 -23.97 24.60 -3.48
CA SER A 243 -24.82 23.60 -4.16
C SER A 243 -25.58 22.68 -3.19
N GLY A 244 -25.19 22.63 -1.92
CA GLY A 244 -25.76 21.72 -0.92
C GLY A 244 -25.11 20.33 -0.91
N ALA A 245 -23.84 20.22 -1.33
CA ALA A 245 -23.11 18.96 -1.32
C ALA A 245 -22.96 18.36 0.09
N GLU A 246 -22.90 19.20 1.13
CA GLU A 246 -22.92 18.80 2.54
C GLU A 246 -24.26 18.17 2.96
N LYS A 247 -25.32 18.37 2.16
CA LYS A 247 -26.65 17.78 2.32
C LYS A 247 -26.92 16.65 1.33
N GLY A 248 -25.91 16.23 0.57
CA GLY A 248 -25.99 15.11 -0.38
C GLY A 248 -26.20 15.50 -1.85
N ASN A 249 -26.17 16.79 -2.22
CA ASN A 249 -26.23 17.16 -3.63
C ASN A 249 -24.89 16.86 -4.35
N MET A 250 -24.90 15.86 -5.23
CA MET A 250 -23.72 15.44 -6.00
C MET A 250 -23.66 16.03 -7.41
N GLU A 251 -24.60 16.90 -7.80
CA GLU A 251 -24.61 17.52 -9.13
C GLU A 251 -23.35 18.37 -9.39
N ASN A 252 -22.76 18.18 -10.56
CA ASN A 252 -21.54 18.87 -11.01
C ASN A 252 -20.34 18.74 -10.06
N THR A 253 -20.32 17.70 -9.23
CA THR A 253 -19.20 17.42 -8.34
C THR A 253 -18.04 16.75 -9.08
N ARG A 254 -16.85 16.86 -8.50
CA ARG A 254 -15.66 16.15 -8.93
C ARG A 254 -15.05 15.44 -7.75
N GLU A 255 -14.78 14.15 -7.96
CA GLU A 255 -14.31 13.26 -6.91
C GLU A 255 -12.91 12.75 -7.22
N TYR A 256 -12.10 12.66 -6.17
CA TYR A 256 -10.77 12.08 -6.20
C TYR A 256 -10.67 11.08 -5.07
N ARG A 257 -10.02 9.96 -5.38
CA ARG A 257 -9.83 8.82 -4.47
C ARG A 257 -8.35 8.49 -4.47
N ASN A 258 -7.76 8.39 -3.28
CA ASN A 258 -6.40 7.91 -3.10
C ASN A 258 -6.44 6.79 -2.07
N CYS A 259 -5.89 5.64 -2.42
CA CYS A 259 -5.59 4.56 -1.49
C CYS A 259 -4.08 4.53 -1.29
N GLN A 260 -3.66 4.44 -0.05
CA GLN A 260 -2.26 4.49 0.33
C GLN A 260 -1.99 3.33 1.28
N TYR A 261 -1.05 2.47 0.91
CA TYR A 261 -0.70 1.30 1.70
C TYR A 261 0.72 1.47 2.24
N MET A 262 0.84 1.56 3.55
CA MET A 262 2.13 1.57 4.24
C MET A 262 2.50 0.17 4.69
N THR A 263 3.58 -0.36 4.14
CA THR A 263 4.17 -1.62 4.58
C THR A 263 5.50 -1.31 5.27
N PRO A 264 5.60 -1.52 6.60
CA PRO A 264 6.83 -1.26 7.32
C PRO A 264 7.97 -2.13 6.79
N GLU A 265 9.06 -1.51 6.36
CA GLU A 265 10.28 -2.23 5.99
C GLU A 265 11.09 -2.53 7.25
N THR A 266 11.41 -1.46 7.99
CA THR A 266 12.04 -1.51 9.31
C THR A 266 11.25 -0.65 10.31
N ARG A 267 11.74 -0.52 11.54
CA ARG A 267 11.19 0.46 12.49
C ARG A 267 11.36 1.91 12.06
N ARG A 268 12.15 2.19 11.02
CA ARG A 268 12.53 3.55 10.58
C ARG A 268 12.35 3.79 9.09
N THR A 269 11.91 2.81 8.33
CA THR A 269 11.73 2.89 6.88
C THR A 269 10.45 2.19 6.46
N THR A 270 9.81 2.66 5.40
CA THR A 270 8.46 2.21 4.98
C THR A 270 8.36 2.14 3.47
N HIS A 271 7.74 1.08 2.95
CA HIS A 271 7.25 1.01 1.58
C HIS A 271 5.86 1.66 1.51
N PHE A 272 5.69 2.62 0.62
CA PHE A 272 4.45 3.35 0.41
C PHE A 272 3.96 3.11 -1.01
N PHE A 273 2.77 2.52 -1.13
CA PHE A 273 2.10 2.21 -2.40
C PHE A 273 0.88 3.10 -2.60
#